data_AF-A0A348ZWF1-F1
#
_entry.id   AF-A0A348ZWF1-F1
#
_cell.length_a   1.000
_cell.length_b   1.000
_cell.length_c   1.000
_cell.angle_alpha   90.00
_cell.angle_beta   90.00
_cell.angle_gamma   90.00
#
_symmetry.space_group_name_H-M   'P 1'
#
loop_
_entity.id
_entity.type
_entity.pdbx_description
1 polymer ?
#
loop_
_entity_poly.entity_id
_entity_poly.type
_entity_poly.pdbx_seq_one_letter_code
_entity_poly.pdbx_strand_id
1 'polypeptide(L)'
;MISLFIAGLPLLLSCSTSFTRYSGDMFQGKRLYRDSDYVTARSSFLRASQEERTSDALAWAATASYKMNDLATAERLIAEAQSIDSNSLSSLRIRGFKALILLSEGRGREGMEGLREYLALYRGLDPLMSISEVERLASTGTVNPGGAEIAILERAINEQVEQYESDVEQFNETGTGYYGQKWESQFGGL
;
A
#
# COMPACT_ATOMS: atom_id res chain seq x y z
N MET A 1 -14.47 -57.11 20.19
CA MET A 1 -14.51 -55.64 20.32
C MET A 1 -13.32 -55.05 19.59
N ILE A 2 -13.50 -54.63 18.34
CA ILE A 2 -12.46 -53.97 17.54
C ILE A 2 -13.17 -52.89 16.73
N SER A 3 -12.75 -51.63 16.94
CA SER A 3 -12.50 -50.61 15.90
C SER A 3 -12.52 -49.22 16.56
N LEU A 4 -11.34 -48.74 16.95
CA LEU A 4 -11.12 -47.33 17.24
C LEU A 4 -10.68 -46.66 15.93
N PHE A 5 -11.58 -45.93 15.28
CA PHE A 5 -11.25 -45.10 14.13
C PHE A 5 -10.40 -43.92 14.62
N ILE A 6 -9.09 -43.96 14.36
CA ILE A 6 -8.24 -42.78 14.46
C ILE A 6 -8.47 -41.96 13.19
N ALA A 7 -9.34 -40.95 13.28
CA ALA A 7 -9.46 -39.91 12.28
C ALA A 7 -8.19 -39.04 12.35
N GLY A 8 -7.22 -39.34 11.50
CA GLY A 8 -5.99 -38.57 11.33
C GLY A 8 -6.27 -37.22 10.67
N LEU A 9 -5.94 -36.16 11.40
CA LEU A 9 -6.08 -34.74 11.10
C LEU A 9 -5.25 -34.30 9.86
N PRO A 10 -5.85 -33.75 8.78
CA PRO A 10 -5.11 -33.11 7.70
C PRO A 10 -5.35 -31.59 7.75
N LEU A 11 -4.58 -30.83 8.54
CA LEU A 11 -4.82 -29.38 8.69
C LEU A 11 -3.58 -28.47 8.62
N LEU A 12 -2.44 -28.93 8.10
CA LEU A 12 -1.20 -28.12 8.12
C LEU A 12 -0.54 -27.85 6.75
N LEU A 13 -1.15 -28.24 5.63
CA LEU A 13 -0.55 -28.04 4.28
C LEU A 13 -1.17 -26.89 3.45
N SER A 14 -2.30 -26.31 3.90
CA SER A 14 -3.01 -25.30 3.11
C SER A 14 -2.38 -23.90 3.19
N CYS A 15 -1.82 -23.53 4.35
CA CYS A 15 -1.27 -22.18 4.55
C CYS A 15 -0.01 -21.91 3.70
N SER A 16 0.85 -22.91 3.47
CA SER A 16 2.06 -22.72 2.66
C SER A 16 1.74 -22.52 1.18
N THR A 17 0.69 -23.17 0.67
CA THR A 17 0.27 -23.06 -0.73
C THR A 17 -0.43 -21.72 -0.99
N SER A 18 -1.31 -21.30 -0.08
CA SER A 18 -1.99 -20.01 -0.11
C SER A 18 -1.00 -18.84 -0.12
N PHE A 19 -0.07 -18.84 0.86
CA PHE A 19 0.96 -17.80 0.95
C PHE A 19 1.88 -17.76 -0.28
N THR A 20 2.26 -18.93 -0.84
CA THR A 20 3.09 -18.98 -2.05
C THR A 20 2.38 -18.34 -3.25
N ARG A 21 1.08 -18.60 -3.43
CA ARG A 21 0.29 -17.98 -4.50
C ARG A 21 0.10 -16.49 -4.28
N TYR A 22 -0.22 -16.08 -3.05
CA TYR A 22 -0.27 -14.68 -2.66
C TYR A 22 1.01 -13.94 -3.05
N SER A 23 2.17 -14.43 -2.60
CA SER A 23 3.47 -13.80 -2.89
C SER A 23 3.76 -13.77 -4.40
N GLY A 24 3.42 -14.84 -5.13
CA GLY A 24 3.56 -14.90 -6.58
C GLY A 24 2.73 -13.86 -7.31
N ASP A 25 1.45 -13.74 -6.96
CA ASP A 25 0.52 -12.77 -7.55
C ASP A 25 0.88 -11.32 -7.16
N MET A 26 1.32 -11.08 -5.93
CA MET A 26 1.83 -9.77 -5.50
C MET A 26 3.07 -9.36 -6.28
N PHE A 27 4.04 -10.26 -6.44
CA PHE A 27 5.26 -10.00 -7.21
C PHE A 27 4.92 -9.70 -8.68
N GLN A 28 4.08 -10.54 -9.30
CA GLN A 28 3.65 -10.33 -10.68
C GLN A 28 2.89 -9.00 -10.83
N GLY A 29 1.98 -8.68 -9.91
CA GLY A 29 1.23 -7.43 -9.90
C GLY A 29 2.14 -6.21 -9.82
N LYS A 30 3.10 -6.19 -8.90
CA LYS A 30 4.08 -5.08 -8.76
C LYS A 30 4.94 -4.92 -10.01
N ARG A 31 5.30 -6.01 -10.70
CA ARG A 31 6.04 -5.95 -11.97
C ARG A 31 5.18 -5.32 -13.08
N LEU A 32 3.97 -5.84 -13.28
CA LEU A 32 3.03 -5.32 -14.29
C LEU A 32 2.66 -3.86 -14.05
N TYR A 33 2.54 -3.46 -12.78
CA TYR A 33 2.30 -2.08 -12.40
C TYR A 33 3.44 -1.16 -12.86
N ARG A 34 4.70 -1.56 -12.65
CA ARG A 34 5.88 -0.82 -13.14
C ARG A 34 5.92 -0.74 -14.67
N ASP A 35 5.46 -1.78 -15.35
CA ASP A 35 5.32 -1.81 -16.82
C ASP A 35 4.09 -1.02 -17.34
N SER A 36 3.36 -0.34 -16.45
CA SER A 36 2.12 0.40 -16.73
C SER A 36 0.95 -0.44 -17.26
N ASP A 37 1.01 -1.77 -17.14
CA ASP A 37 -0.12 -2.67 -17.38
C ASP A 37 -1.01 -2.73 -16.13
N TYR A 38 -1.70 -1.62 -15.86
CA TYR A 38 -2.52 -1.45 -14.66
C TYR A 38 -3.74 -2.39 -14.62
N VAL A 39 -4.26 -2.80 -15.78
CA VAL A 39 -5.39 -3.75 -15.86
C VAL A 39 -4.96 -5.10 -15.33
N THR A 40 -3.87 -5.66 -15.87
CA THR A 40 -3.37 -6.98 -15.46
C THR A 40 -2.75 -6.93 -14.07
N ALA A 41 -2.12 -5.81 -13.68
CA ALA A 41 -1.63 -5.58 -12.33
C ALA A 41 -2.76 -5.67 -11.31
N ARG A 42 -3.86 -4.91 -11.51
CA ARG A 42 -5.05 -4.96 -10.65
C ARG A 42 -5.58 -6.38 -10.51
N SER A 43 -5.74 -7.10 -11.63
CA SER A 43 -6.23 -8.48 -11.60
C SER A 43 -5.32 -9.39 -10.78
N SER A 44 -4.00 -9.20 -10.84
CA SER A 44 -3.05 -9.99 -10.05
C SER A 44 -3.17 -9.68 -8.55
N PHE A 45 -3.25 -8.41 -8.17
CA PHE A 45 -3.47 -8.02 -6.77
C PHE A 45 -4.80 -8.53 -6.21
N LEU A 46 -5.87 -8.54 -7.02
CA LEU A 46 -7.16 -9.09 -6.59
C LEU A 46 -7.09 -10.60 -6.38
N ARG A 47 -6.36 -11.36 -7.22
CA ARG A 47 -6.12 -12.79 -6.96
C ARG A 47 -5.32 -13.00 -5.68
N ALA A 48 -4.27 -12.21 -5.44
CA ALA A 48 -3.53 -12.25 -4.18
C ALA A 48 -4.48 -12.04 -2.98
N SER A 49 -5.39 -11.07 -3.05
CA SER A 49 -6.37 -10.79 -1.98
C SER A 49 -7.39 -11.92 -1.74
N GLN A 50 -7.60 -12.80 -2.73
CA GLN A 50 -8.48 -13.98 -2.60
C GLN A 50 -7.77 -15.14 -1.89
N GLU A 51 -6.45 -15.27 -2.07
CA GLU A 51 -5.64 -16.27 -1.36
C GLU A 51 -5.41 -15.82 0.09
N GLU A 52 -4.95 -14.57 0.29
CA GLU A 52 -4.73 -13.98 1.60
C GLU A 52 -5.38 -12.60 1.66
N ARG A 53 -6.37 -12.43 2.55
CA ARG A 53 -7.09 -11.16 2.70
C ARG A 53 -6.25 -10.13 3.47
N THR A 54 -5.31 -9.49 2.77
CA THR A 54 -4.42 -8.46 3.32
C THR A 54 -4.81 -7.05 2.87
N SER A 55 -4.52 -6.05 3.70
CA SER A 55 -4.67 -4.65 3.31
C SER A 55 -3.72 -4.26 2.16
N ASP A 56 -2.56 -4.91 2.05
CA ASP A 56 -1.55 -4.64 1.03
C ASP A 56 -2.04 -4.95 -0.40
N ALA A 57 -2.56 -6.17 -0.62
CA ALA A 57 -3.07 -6.56 -1.93
C ALA A 57 -4.22 -5.64 -2.40
N LEU A 58 -5.14 -5.28 -1.50
CA LEU A 58 -6.23 -4.37 -1.83
C LEU A 58 -5.74 -2.94 -2.06
N ALA A 59 -4.76 -2.45 -1.30
CA ALA A 59 -4.18 -1.12 -1.50
C ALA A 59 -3.50 -1.01 -2.87
N TRP A 60 -2.74 -2.03 -3.28
CA TRP A 60 -2.14 -2.08 -4.62
C TRP A 60 -3.19 -2.18 -5.74
N ALA A 61 -4.25 -2.97 -5.54
CA ALA A 61 -5.37 -3.02 -6.49
C ALA A 61 -6.10 -1.66 -6.62
N ALA A 62 -6.24 -0.93 -5.52
CA ALA A 62 -6.79 0.42 -5.50
C ALA A 62 -5.89 1.40 -6.26
N THR A 63 -4.58 1.37 -6.00
CA THR A 63 -3.58 2.19 -6.70
C THR A 63 -3.61 1.94 -8.21
N ALA A 64 -3.68 0.67 -8.65
CA ALA A 64 -3.83 0.35 -10.08
C ALA A 64 -5.16 0.87 -10.67
N SER A 65 -6.26 0.77 -9.93
CA SER A 65 -7.57 1.31 -10.33
C SER A 65 -7.54 2.83 -10.49
N TYR A 66 -6.89 3.53 -9.56
CA TYR A 66 -6.69 4.98 -9.63
C TYR A 66 -5.88 5.37 -10.89
N LYS A 67 -4.80 4.64 -11.23
CA LYS A 67 -4.03 4.87 -12.47
C LYS A 67 -4.84 4.68 -13.76
N MET A 68 -5.92 3.89 -13.70
CA MET A 68 -6.87 3.71 -14.80
C MET A 68 -8.01 4.74 -14.81
N ASN A 69 -7.97 5.74 -13.91
CA ASN A 69 -9.05 6.69 -13.65
C ASN A 69 -10.38 6.01 -13.25
N ASP A 70 -10.32 4.80 -12.70
CA ASP A 70 -11.46 4.04 -12.16
C ASP A 70 -11.63 4.38 -10.68
N LEU A 71 -11.99 5.64 -10.40
CA LEU A 71 -12.01 6.22 -9.06
C LEU A 71 -12.99 5.50 -8.12
N ALA A 72 -14.15 5.09 -8.62
CA ALA A 72 -15.15 4.36 -7.84
C ALA A 72 -14.60 3.01 -7.34
N THR A 73 -13.90 2.27 -8.22
CA THR A 73 -13.26 1.01 -7.81
C THR A 73 -12.09 1.27 -6.87
N ALA A 74 -11.30 2.31 -7.13
CA ALA A 74 -10.19 2.69 -6.26
C ALA A 74 -10.66 3.04 -4.85
N GLU A 75 -11.71 3.85 -4.70
CA GLU A 75 -12.28 4.22 -3.40
C GLU A 75 -12.80 3.00 -2.64
N ARG A 76 -13.55 2.13 -3.32
CA ARG A 76 -14.07 0.91 -2.68
C ARG A 76 -12.94 0.04 -2.14
N LEU A 77 -11.90 -0.18 -2.94
CA LEU A 77 -10.76 -1.01 -2.56
C LEU A 77 -9.92 -0.37 -1.45
N ILE A 78 -9.72 0.95 -1.46
CA ILE A 78 -8.96 1.65 -0.41
C ILE A 78 -9.70 1.60 0.93
N ALA A 79 -11.04 1.74 0.92
CA ALA A 79 -11.86 1.61 2.11
C ALA A 79 -11.82 0.20 2.68
N GLU A 80 -11.86 -0.82 1.80
CA GLU A 80 -11.74 -2.22 2.21
C GLU A 80 -10.36 -2.51 2.81
N ALA A 81 -9.27 -2.06 2.16
CA ALA A 81 -7.91 -2.17 2.67
C ALA A 81 -7.77 -1.56 4.07
N GLN A 82 -8.32 -0.34 4.26
CA GLN A 82 -8.29 0.36 5.55
C GLN A 82 -9.04 -0.39 6.65
N SER A 83 -10.10 -1.15 6.30
CA SER A 83 -10.90 -1.92 7.26
C SER A 83 -10.21 -3.19 7.78
N ILE A 84 -9.24 -3.74 7.04
CA ILE A 84 -8.52 -4.96 7.42
C ILE A 84 -7.45 -4.62 8.47
N ASP A 85 -6.55 -3.71 8.13
CA ASP A 85 -5.48 -3.28 9.03
C ASP A 85 -5.04 -1.85 8.67
N SER A 86 -5.31 -0.92 9.59
CA SER A 86 -4.97 0.49 9.44
C SER A 86 -3.51 0.83 9.74
N ASN A 87 -2.75 -0.12 10.31
CA ASN A 87 -1.35 0.04 10.71
C ASN A 87 -0.39 -0.86 9.92
N SER A 88 -0.83 -1.41 8.79
CA SER A 88 0.01 -2.27 7.94
C SER A 88 1.15 -1.50 7.30
N LEU A 89 2.09 -2.24 6.70
CA LEU A 89 3.14 -1.68 5.83
C LEU A 89 2.54 -0.71 4.79
N SER A 90 1.38 -1.04 4.23
CA SER A 90 0.73 -0.25 3.18
C SER A 90 -0.11 0.90 3.73
N SER A 91 -0.08 1.19 5.04
CA SER A 91 -0.83 2.30 5.65
C SER A 91 -0.53 3.65 5.00
N LEU A 92 0.72 3.87 4.57
CA LEU A 92 1.12 5.07 3.85
C LEU A 92 0.49 5.15 2.45
N ARG A 93 0.51 4.03 1.70
CA ARG A 93 -0.19 3.89 0.42
C ARG A 93 -1.68 4.14 0.57
N ILE A 94 -2.31 3.53 1.57
CA ILE A 94 -3.74 3.64 1.85
C ILE A 94 -4.14 5.11 2.04
N ARG A 95 -3.44 5.83 2.92
CA ARG A 95 -3.77 7.25 3.20
C ARG A 95 -3.45 8.16 2.02
N GLY A 96 -2.32 7.95 1.37
CA GLY A 96 -1.89 8.76 0.21
C GLY A 96 -2.88 8.64 -0.95
N PHE A 97 -3.22 7.41 -1.34
CA PHE A 97 -4.16 7.19 -2.45
C PHE A 97 -5.59 7.54 -2.08
N LYS A 98 -6.03 7.35 -0.83
CA LYS A 98 -7.34 7.87 -0.38
C LYS A 98 -7.44 9.37 -0.57
N ALA A 99 -6.42 10.14 -0.20
CA ALA A 99 -6.39 11.58 -0.42
C ALA A 99 -6.46 11.93 -1.92
N LEU A 100 -5.65 11.27 -2.75
CA LEU A 100 -5.64 11.49 -4.21
C LEU A 100 -6.98 11.18 -4.88
N ILE A 101 -7.63 10.08 -4.49
CA ILE A 101 -8.96 9.69 -4.99
C ILE A 101 -9.98 10.79 -4.66
N LEU A 102 -10.07 11.20 -3.39
CA LEU A 102 -11.00 12.24 -2.94
C LEU A 102 -10.77 13.58 -3.66
N LEU A 103 -9.51 13.99 -3.82
CA LEU A 103 -9.17 15.21 -4.54
C LEU A 103 -9.55 15.10 -6.03
N SER A 104 -9.34 13.94 -6.64
CA SER A 104 -9.68 13.68 -8.06
C SER A 104 -11.19 13.63 -8.30
N GLU A 105 -11.99 13.24 -7.29
CA GLU A 105 -13.46 13.26 -7.33
C GLU A 105 -14.06 14.65 -7.10
N GLY A 106 -13.25 15.68 -6.83
CA GLY A 106 -13.77 17.01 -6.47
C GLY A 106 -14.17 17.17 -5.02
N ARG A 107 -13.86 16.19 -4.16
CA ARG A 107 -14.12 16.24 -2.71
C ARG A 107 -12.97 16.95 -2.00
N GLY A 108 -12.69 18.19 -2.42
CA GLY A 108 -11.51 18.96 -2.02
C GLY A 108 -11.29 19.05 -0.51
N ARG A 109 -12.35 19.26 0.28
CA ARG A 109 -12.23 19.34 1.75
C ARG A 109 -11.74 18.03 2.36
N GLU A 110 -12.39 16.92 2.03
CA GLU A 110 -12.07 15.58 2.55
C GLU A 110 -10.72 15.11 2.03
N GLY A 111 -10.42 15.37 0.76
CA GLY A 111 -9.12 15.04 0.16
C GLY A 111 -7.96 15.80 0.82
N MET A 112 -8.15 17.08 1.14
CA MET A 112 -7.14 17.86 1.86
C MET A 112 -6.99 17.43 3.33
N GLU A 113 -8.05 16.97 3.97
CA GLU A 113 -7.97 16.34 5.30
C GLU A 113 -7.16 15.03 5.23
N GLY A 114 -7.49 14.15 4.28
CA GLY A 114 -6.73 12.92 4.02
C GLY A 114 -5.26 13.19 3.71
N LEU A 115 -4.95 14.27 2.98
CA LEU A 115 -3.57 14.66 2.69
C LEU A 115 -2.81 15.08 3.95
N ARG A 116 -3.47 15.72 4.92
CA ARG A 116 -2.87 16.04 6.22
C ARG A 116 -2.63 14.79 7.06
N GLU A 117 -3.56 13.84 7.03
CA GLU A 117 -3.39 12.54 7.70
C GLU A 117 -2.24 11.73 7.09
N TYR A 118 -2.08 11.78 5.78
CA TYR A 118 -0.93 11.22 5.06
C TYR A 118 0.37 11.85 5.53
N LEU A 119 0.46 13.20 5.54
CA LEU A 119 1.65 13.92 5.98
C LEU A 119 1.98 13.65 7.45
N ALA A 120 0.98 13.54 8.33
CA ALA A 120 1.18 13.21 9.73
C ALA A 120 1.77 11.80 9.89
N LEU A 121 1.24 10.81 9.17
CA LEU A 121 1.80 9.46 9.16
C LEU A 121 3.22 9.46 8.60
N TYR A 122 3.46 10.10 7.45
CA TYR A 122 4.77 10.14 6.81
C TYR A 122 5.84 10.69 7.74
N ARG A 123 5.58 11.81 8.44
CA ARG A 123 6.52 12.35 9.44
C ARG A 123 6.80 11.38 10.59
N GLY A 124 5.79 10.65 11.05
CA GLY A 124 5.93 9.67 12.13
C GLY A 124 6.77 8.44 11.75
N LEU A 125 6.80 8.09 10.46
CA LEU A 125 7.62 6.99 9.93
C LEU A 125 9.10 7.36 9.75
N ASP A 126 9.41 8.66 9.86
CA ASP A 126 10.74 9.26 9.67
C ASP A 126 11.51 8.71 8.45
N PRO A 127 10.91 8.84 7.24
CA PRO A 127 11.43 8.30 6.00
C PRO A 127 12.50 9.21 5.36
N LEU A 128 13.25 8.64 4.42
CA LEU A 128 14.39 9.29 3.79
C LEU A 128 14.03 10.46 2.87
N MET A 129 12.87 10.39 2.18
CA MET A 129 12.50 11.38 1.17
C MET A 129 11.85 12.64 1.77
N SER A 130 12.05 13.77 1.09
CA SER A 130 11.44 15.05 1.49
C SER A 130 9.94 15.11 1.19
N ILE A 131 9.18 15.76 2.08
CA ILE A 131 7.74 16.05 1.92
C ILE A 131 7.41 17.48 1.50
N SER A 132 8.43 18.33 1.33
CA SER A 132 8.25 19.78 1.15
C SER A 132 7.24 20.14 0.05
N GLU A 133 7.24 19.41 -1.07
CA GLU A 133 6.33 19.66 -2.19
C GLU A 133 4.86 19.35 -1.84
N VAL A 134 4.63 18.23 -1.15
CA VAL A 134 3.30 17.82 -0.68
C VAL A 134 2.81 18.75 0.43
N GLU A 135 3.69 19.15 1.36
CA GLU A 135 3.39 20.13 2.41
C GLU A 135 3.01 21.50 1.83
N ARG A 136 3.76 21.95 0.80
CA ARG A 136 3.47 23.20 0.11
C ARG A 136 2.07 23.17 -0.50
N LEU A 137 1.71 22.11 -1.23
CA LEU A 137 0.37 21.98 -1.82
C LEU A 137 -0.72 21.79 -0.76
N ALA A 138 -0.42 21.09 0.34
CA ALA A 138 -1.33 20.98 1.47
C ALA A 138 -1.63 22.36 2.12
N SER A 139 -0.65 23.26 2.09
CA SER A 139 -0.74 24.60 2.70
C SER A 139 -1.52 25.62 1.86
N THR A 140 -1.58 25.47 0.53
CA THR A 140 -2.36 26.38 -0.34
C THR A 140 -3.87 26.14 -0.21
N GLY A 141 -4.28 25.00 0.34
CA GLY A 141 -5.67 24.67 0.63
C GLY A 141 -6.56 24.43 -0.59
N THR A 142 -6.00 24.54 -1.80
CA THR A 142 -6.76 24.43 -3.05
C THR A 142 -6.02 23.52 -4.03
N VAL A 143 -6.66 22.41 -4.38
CA VAL A 143 -6.22 21.47 -5.41
C VAL A 143 -7.40 21.30 -6.36
N ASN A 144 -7.19 21.64 -7.63
CA ASN A 144 -8.23 21.48 -8.65
C ASN A 144 -8.27 20.03 -9.15
N PRO A 145 -9.44 19.39 -9.23
CA PRO A 145 -9.57 18.06 -9.82
C PRO A 145 -9.08 18.07 -11.27
N GLY A 146 -8.23 17.11 -11.63
CA GLY A 146 -7.60 17.05 -12.97
C GLY A 146 -6.62 18.19 -13.28
N GLY A 147 -6.27 19.03 -12.28
CA GLY A 147 -5.26 20.08 -12.41
C GLY A 147 -3.83 19.54 -12.34
N ALA A 148 -2.86 20.41 -12.65
CA ALA A 148 -1.43 20.07 -12.58
C ALA A 148 -1.00 19.70 -11.15
N GLU A 149 -1.68 20.24 -10.14
CA GLU A 149 -1.44 19.95 -8.72
C GLU A 149 -1.72 18.48 -8.37
N ILE A 150 -2.75 17.86 -8.98
CA ILE A 150 -3.04 16.44 -8.79
C ILE A 150 -1.88 15.59 -9.30
N ALA A 151 -1.38 15.88 -10.51
CA ALA A 151 -0.26 15.14 -11.08
C ALA A 151 1.01 15.27 -10.25
N ILE A 152 1.25 16.45 -9.66
CA ILE A 152 2.37 16.68 -8.74
C ILE A 152 2.20 15.85 -7.45
N LEU A 153 1.03 15.92 -6.82
CA LEU A 153 0.73 15.15 -5.60
C LEU A 153 0.85 13.64 -5.87
N GLU A 154 0.29 13.18 -6.97
CA GLU A 154 0.32 11.77 -7.36
C GLU A 154 1.75 11.27 -7.52
N ARG A 155 2.59 12.01 -8.26
CA ARG A 155 4.00 11.68 -8.43
C ARG A 155 4.72 11.62 -7.08
N ALA A 156 4.62 12.68 -6.28
CA ALA A 156 5.31 12.78 -5.01
C ALA A 156 4.88 11.69 -4.02
N ILE A 157 3.56 11.47 -3.87
CA ILE A 157 3.01 10.44 -2.98
C ILE A 157 3.44 9.05 -3.45
N ASN A 158 3.41 8.77 -4.76
CA ASN A 158 3.81 7.47 -5.28
C ASN A 158 5.30 7.19 -5.02
N GLU A 159 6.18 8.14 -5.32
CA GLU A 159 7.63 8.03 -5.05
C GLU A 159 7.89 7.81 -3.55
N GLN A 160 7.25 8.59 -2.69
CA GLN A 160 7.37 8.50 -1.24
C GLN A 160 6.89 7.16 -0.67
N VAL A 161 5.78 6.63 -1.19
CA VAL A 161 5.23 5.33 -0.80
C VAL A 161 6.13 4.20 -1.26
N GLU A 162 6.54 4.20 -2.53
CA GLU A 162 7.38 3.13 -3.10
C GLU A 162 8.74 3.04 -2.39
N GLN A 163 9.36 4.18 -2.09
CA GLN A 163 10.61 4.21 -1.35
C GLN A 163 10.43 3.63 0.06
N TYR A 164 9.41 4.08 0.80
CA TYR A 164 9.14 3.59 2.15
C TYR A 164 8.88 2.08 2.18
N GLU A 165 8.01 1.58 1.30
CA GLU A 165 7.70 0.16 1.23
C GLU A 165 8.94 -0.67 0.87
N SER A 166 9.75 -0.20 -0.09
CA SER A 166 11.01 -0.85 -0.48
C SER A 166 12.03 -0.87 0.67
N ASP A 167 12.17 0.21 1.44
CA ASP A 167 13.12 0.29 2.56
C ASP A 167 12.73 -0.66 3.70
N VAL A 168 11.43 -0.76 4.00
CA VAL A 168 10.94 -1.69 5.03
C VAL A 168 11.03 -3.14 4.55
N GLU A 169 10.72 -3.42 3.28
CA GLU A 169 10.90 -4.75 2.69
C GLU A 169 12.37 -5.18 2.77
N GLN A 170 13.32 -4.32 2.36
CA GLN A 170 14.75 -4.61 2.45
C GLN A 170 15.20 -4.89 3.89
N PHE A 171 14.75 -4.07 4.84
CA PHE A 171 15.09 -4.26 6.26
C PHE A 171 14.54 -5.58 6.80
N ASN A 172 13.30 -5.93 6.49
CA ASN A 172 12.69 -7.19 6.92
C ASN A 172 13.39 -8.41 6.30
N GLU A 173 13.87 -8.32 5.06
CA GLU A 173 14.52 -9.43 4.36
C GLU A 173 15.99 -9.62 4.77
N THR A 174 16.72 -8.53 5.00
CA THR A 174 18.19 -8.57 5.11
C THR A 174 18.74 -7.95 6.38
N GLY A 175 17.91 -7.21 7.14
CA GLY A 175 18.36 -6.36 8.25
C GLY A 175 19.15 -5.14 7.81
N THR A 176 19.26 -4.87 6.50
CA THR A 176 20.07 -3.77 5.94
C THR A 176 19.20 -2.62 5.41
N GLY A 177 19.83 -1.62 4.77
CA GLY A 177 19.14 -0.45 4.22
C GLY A 177 18.97 0.68 5.24
N TYR A 178 18.13 1.67 4.91
CA TYR A 178 17.93 2.87 5.74
C TYR A 178 17.45 2.51 7.16
N TYR A 179 16.42 1.67 7.26
CA TYR A 179 15.90 1.24 8.56
C TYR A 179 16.86 0.31 9.32
N GLY A 180 17.72 -0.45 8.62
CA GLY A 180 18.79 -1.23 9.24
C GLY A 180 19.84 -0.35 9.94
N GLN A 181 20.36 0.65 9.22
CA GLN A 181 21.31 1.62 9.78
C GLN A 181 20.72 2.37 10.97
N LYS A 182 19.43 2.76 10.86
CA LYS A 182 18.71 3.44 11.93
C LYS A 182 18.59 2.54 13.16
N TRP A 183 18.21 1.28 12.99
CA TRP A 183 18.11 0.31 14.07
C TRP A 183 19.46 0.15 14.80
N GLU A 184 20.55 -0.08 14.06
CA GLU A 184 21.90 -0.20 14.61
C GLU A 184 22.30 1.03 15.44
N SER A 185 21.99 2.24 14.93
CA SER A 185 22.31 3.49 15.62
C SER A 185 21.54 3.70 16.92
N GLN A 186 20.31 3.17 17.03
CA GLN A 186 19.43 3.37 18.18
C GLN A 186 19.61 2.32 19.27
N PHE A 187 19.88 1.06 18.90
CA PHE A 187 19.83 -0.06 19.84
C PHE A 187 21.17 -0.79 20.02
N GLY A 188 22.20 -0.46 19.22
CA GLY A 188 23.43 -1.26 19.15
C GLY A 188 23.17 -2.56 18.40
N GLY A 189 24.09 -2.94 17.50
CA GLY A 189 23.92 -4.06 16.57
C GLY A 189 23.60 -5.41 17.23
N LEU A 190 22.97 -6.30 16.44
CA LEU A 190 22.76 -7.72 16.76
C LEU A 190 24.07 -8.47 17.02
#